data_AF-A0A965EW59-F1
#
_entry.id   AF-A0A965EW59-F1
#
_cell.length_a   1.000
_cell.length_b   1.000
_cell.length_c   1.000
_cell.angle_alpha   90.00
_cell.angle_beta   90.00
_cell.angle_gamma   90.00
#
_symmetry.space_group_name_H-M   'P 1'
#
loop_
_entity.id
_entity.type
_entity.pdbx_description
1 polymer ?
#
loop_
_entity_poly.entity_id
_entity_poly.type
_entity_poly.pdbx_seq_one_letter_code
_entity_poly.pdbx_strand_id
1 'polypeptide(L)'
;MADAVRIGNCSGFYGDRLAAMREMLTGGALDYLTGDYLAELTMLILGRDRAKNPERGYAKTFLGQLEDCLGLARDRGVRIVVNAGGLNPAGLAAAVRALAERLGVPVSVAHVEGDDLLPRAAELGLGSPLTANAYLGAWGIAECLRAGADVVVTGRVTDASVVVGPAAFHFGWKRDDYDRLAGAVVAGHVIECGAQATGGNYAFFTEITGGITGGPGLGHAGFPIAEVHPDGSAVITKHPGTGGQVSVGTVTAQLLYEIGGARQRPDHLGG
;
A
#
# COMPACT_ATOMS: atom_id res chain seq x y z
N MET A 1 8.34 20.58 -18.21
CA MET A 1 8.70 19.46 -17.32
C MET A 1 7.45 18.61 -17.19
N ALA A 2 7.54 17.27 -17.21
CA ALA A 2 6.36 16.45 -16.98
C ALA A 2 5.85 16.69 -15.55
N ASP A 3 4.52 16.74 -15.38
CA ASP A 3 3.90 16.97 -14.08
C ASP A 3 4.17 15.80 -13.12
N ALA A 4 4.08 16.07 -11.81
CA ALA A 4 4.24 15.04 -10.79
C ALA A 4 3.10 14.01 -10.85
N VAL A 5 3.43 12.74 -10.58
CA VAL A 5 2.45 11.67 -10.39
C VAL A 5 1.98 11.67 -8.94
N ARG A 6 0.66 11.67 -8.71
CA ARG A 6 0.03 11.70 -7.39
C ARG A 6 -0.35 10.30 -6.95
N ILE A 7 0.36 9.80 -5.95
CA ILE A 7 0.16 8.47 -5.38
C ILE A 7 -0.31 8.64 -3.94
N GLY A 8 -1.57 8.29 -3.67
CA GLY A 8 -2.14 8.29 -2.33
C GLY A 8 -2.12 6.90 -1.71
N ASN A 9 -2.11 6.82 -0.39
CA ASN A 9 -2.30 5.56 0.34
C ASN A 9 -3.69 5.51 1.01
N CYS A 10 -4.27 4.32 1.20
CA CYS A 10 -5.55 4.16 1.93
C CYS A 10 -5.55 3.04 2.98
N SER A 11 -4.41 2.41 3.25
CA SER A 11 -4.29 1.36 4.26
C SER A 11 -2.85 1.21 4.74
N GLY A 12 -2.66 0.99 6.03
CA GLY A 12 -1.37 0.58 6.62
C GLY A 12 -1.36 -0.83 7.21
N PHE A 13 -2.52 -1.50 7.34
CA PHE A 13 -2.63 -2.85 7.88
C PHE A 13 -3.97 -3.50 7.51
N TYR A 14 -4.07 -4.83 7.69
CA TYR A 14 -5.33 -5.53 7.46
C TYR A 14 -6.40 -5.15 8.50
N GLY A 15 -7.44 -4.45 8.04
CA GLY A 15 -8.53 -3.97 8.90
C GLY A 15 -8.43 -2.50 9.29
N ASP A 16 -7.57 -1.73 8.61
CA ASP A 16 -7.52 -0.27 8.71
C ASP A 16 -8.86 0.38 8.28
N ARG A 17 -8.93 1.72 8.36
CA ARG A 17 -10.13 2.52 8.13
C ARG A 17 -10.78 2.20 6.78
N LEU A 18 -11.94 1.52 6.83
CA LEU A 18 -12.69 1.12 5.63
C LEU A 18 -13.01 2.31 4.72
N ALA A 19 -13.42 3.44 5.30
CA ALA A 19 -13.77 4.66 4.58
C ALA A 19 -12.58 5.35 3.87
N ALA A 20 -11.33 4.99 4.18
CA ALA A 20 -10.13 5.68 3.68
C ALA A 20 -10.05 5.67 2.14
N MET A 21 -10.42 4.56 1.49
CA MET A 21 -10.40 4.48 0.02
C MET A 21 -11.35 5.52 -0.59
N ARG A 22 -12.57 5.64 -0.05
CA ARG A 22 -13.55 6.62 -0.50
C ARG A 22 -13.07 8.04 -0.24
N GLU A 23 -12.58 8.32 0.96
CA GLU A 23 -12.04 9.62 1.36
C GLU A 23 -10.92 10.06 0.41
N MET A 24 -9.97 9.17 0.10
CA MET A 24 -8.86 9.45 -0.81
C MET A 24 -9.33 9.71 -2.23
N LEU A 25 -10.30 8.95 -2.74
CA LEU A 25 -10.85 9.17 -4.08
C LEU A 25 -11.67 10.47 -4.16
N THR A 26 -12.35 10.89 -3.09
CA THR A 26 -13.18 12.10 -3.08
C THR A 26 -12.46 13.38 -2.65
N GLY A 27 -11.32 13.27 -1.98
CA GLY A 27 -10.63 14.41 -1.36
C GLY A 27 -9.84 15.30 -2.33
N GLY A 28 -9.53 14.80 -3.53
CA GLY A 28 -8.72 15.54 -4.50
C GLY A 28 -8.24 14.65 -5.64
N ALA A 29 -7.36 15.20 -6.48
CA ALA A 29 -6.79 14.50 -7.63
C ALA A 29 -5.76 13.45 -7.18
N LEU A 30 -5.84 12.26 -7.76
CA LEU A 30 -4.89 11.16 -7.63
C LEU A 30 -4.72 10.52 -9.01
N ASP A 31 -3.53 9.99 -9.27
CA ASP A 31 -3.27 9.13 -10.43
C ASP A 31 -3.31 7.65 -10.00
N TYR A 32 -2.81 7.37 -8.80
CA TYR A 32 -2.78 6.05 -8.21
C TYR A 32 -3.23 6.07 -6.75
N LEU A 33 -3.91 5.00 -6.36
CA LEU A 33 -4.26 4.73 -4.97
C LEU A 33 -3.67 3.40 -4.54
N THR A 34 -2.88 3.44 -3.48
CA THR A 34 -2.22 2.27 -2.91
C THR A 34 -2.84 1.86 -1.59
N GLY A 35 -2.54 0.64 -1.16
CA GLY A 35 -2.93 0.16 0.16
C GLY A 35 -2.01 -0.97 0.60
N ASP A 36 -1.50 -0.84 1.82
CA ASP A 36 -0.75 -1.88 2.51
C ASP A 36 -1.65 -2.62 3.52
N TYR A 37 -1.67 -3.93 3.41
CA TYR A 37 -2.49 -4.84 4.22
C TYR A 37 -1.65 -5.88 4.97
N LEU A 38 -0.35 -5.99 4.70
CA LEU A 38 0.43 -7.16 5.10
C LEU A 38 1.43 -6.85 6.21
N ALA A 39 1.10 -7.26 7.44
CA ALA A 39 2.06 -7.44 8.53
C ALA A 39 2.35 -8.94 8.76
N GLU A 40 3.37 -9.27 9.55
CA GLU A 40 3.73 -10.64 9.93
C GLU A 40 2.53 -11.39 10.52
N LEU A 41 1.78 -10.73 11.41
CA LEU A 41 0.56 -11.29 12.00
C LEU A 41 -0.52 -11.54 10.94
N THR A 42 -0.66 -10.65 9.95
CA THR A 42 -1.60 -10.83 8.83
C THR A 42 -1.27 -12.10 8.06
N MET A 43 0.01 -12.34 7.75
CA MET A 43 0.43 -13.53 7.00
C MET A 43 0.02 -14.82 7.72
N LEU A 44 0.16 -14.88 9.06
CA LEU A 44 -0.31 -16.01 9.86
C LEU A 44 -1.84 -16.20 9.78
N ILE A 45 -2.61 -15.10 9.88
CA ILE A 45 -4.07 -15.13 9.78
C ILE A 45 -4.50 -15.65 8.40
N LEU A 46 -3.90 -15.13 7.33
CA LEU A 46 -4.18 -15.53 5.96
C LEU A 46 -3.79 -17.00 5.73
N GLY A 47 -2.68 -17.47 6.32
CA GLY A 47 -2.24 -18.86 6.22
C GLY A 47 -3.25 -19.82 6.84
N ARG A 48 -3.76 -19.48 8.03
CA ARG A 48 -4.83 -20.24 8.69
C ARG A 48 -6.14 -20.23 7.89
N ASP A 49 -6.48 -19.10 7.27
CA ASP A 49 -7.66 -18.99 6.41
C ASP A 49 -7.53 -19.88 5.17
N ARG A 50 -6.37 -19.83 4.48
CA ARG A 50 -6.08 -20.64 3.28
C ARG A 50 -6.05 -22.14 3.60
N ALA A 51 -5.52 -22.53 4.76
CA ALA A 51 -5.52 -23.91 5.21
C ALA A 51 -6.94 -24.48 5.43
N LYS A 52 -7.91 -23.63 5.78
CA LYS A 52 -9.32 -24.03 5.92
C LYS A 52 -10.07 -24.01 4.59
N ASN A 53 -9.73 -23.08 3.70
CA ASN A 53 -10.33 -22.96 2.38
C ASN A 53 -9.26 -22.46 1.39
N PRO A 54 -8.83 -23.27 0.40
CA PRO A 54 -7.82 -22.90 -0.58
C PRO A 54 -8.13 -21.62 -1.37
N GLU A 55 -9.40 -21.27 -1.55
CA GLU A 55 -9.85 -20.06 -2.25
C GLU A 55 -9.66 -18.77 -1.43
N ARG A 56 -9.23 -18.88 -0.16
CA ARG A 56 -8.95 -17.73 0.72
C ARG A 56 -7.44 -17.42 0.74
N GLY A 57 -6.99 -16.65 1.73
CA GLY A 57 -5.58 -16.27 1.87
C GLY A 57 -5.26 -14.84 1.42
N TYR A 58 -6.27 -13.99 1.24
CA TYR A 58 -6.15 -12.57 0.91
C TYR A 58 -6.95 -11.69 1.88
N ALA A 59 -6.63 -10.39 1.92
CA ALA A 59 -7.28 -9.40 2.79
C ALA A 59 -8.69 -9.07 2.31
N LYS A 60 -9.71 -9.67 2.93
CA LYS A 60 -11.12 -9.53 2.50
C LYS A 60 -11.68 -8.12 2.65
N THR A 61 -11.12 -7.30 3.54
CA THR A 61 -11.54 -5.91 3.74
C THR A 61 -11.33 -5.07 2.49
N PHE A 62 -10.31 -5.39 1.68
CA PHE A 62 -10.09 -4.71 0.40
C PHE A 62 -11.28 -4.87 -0.55
N LEU A 63 -11.91 -6.06 -0.61
CA LEU A 63 -13.11 -6.26 -1.43
C LEU A 63 -14.27 -5.37 -0.97
N GLY A 64 -14.43 -5.18 0.35
CA GLY A 64 -15.44 -4.26 0.88
C GLY A 64 -15.17 -2.80 0.51
N GLN A 65 -13.91 -2.36 0.59
CA GLN A 65 -13.52 -1.01 0.13
C GLN A 65 -13.78 -0.84 -1.37
N LEU A 66 -13.41 -1.86 -2.16
CA LEU A 66 -13.53 -1.83 -3.61
C LEU A 66 -14.99 -1.89 -4.06
N GLU A 67 -15.86 -2.60 -3.34
CA GLU A 67 -17.30 -2.63 -3.64
C GLU A 67 -17.91 -1.23 -3.63
N ASP A 68 -17.53 -0.39 -2.67
CA ASP A 68 -18.00 0.99 -2.55
C ASP A 68 -17.29 1.97 -3.51
N CYS A 69 -16.10 1.61 -4.00
CA CYS A 69 -15.17 2.57 -4.60
C CYS A 69 -14.73 2.23 -6.04
N LEU A 70 -15.01 1.05 -6.57
CA LEU A 70 -14.50 0.64 -7.89
C LEU A 70 -14.98 1.55 -9.02
N GLY A 71 -16.30 1.82 -9.07
CA GLY A 71 -16.87 2.76 -10.03
C GLY A 71 -16.28 4.16 -9.86
N LEU A 72 -16.10 4.59 -8.62
CA LEU A 72 -15.55 5.90 -8.28
C LEU A 72 -14.09 6.06 -8.73
N ALA A 73 -13.26 5.04 -8.54
CA ALA A 73 -11.87 5.02 -9.01
C ALA A 73 -11.82 5.06 -10.54
N ARG A 74 -12.65 4.26 -11.21
CA ARG A 74 -12.77 4.25 -12.67
C ARG A 74 -13.19 5.60 -13.24
N ASP A 75 -14.23 6.22 -12.69
CA ASP A 75 -14.74 7.51 -13.16
C ASP A 75 -13.70 8.63 -13.02
N ARG A 76 -12.83 8.54 -12.01
CA ARG A 76 -11.70 9.47 -11.81
C ARG A 76 -10.43 9.10 -12.56
N GLY A 77 -10.39 7.95 -13.23
CA GLY A 77 -9.18 7.44 -13.89
C GLY A 77 -8.05 7.05 -12.93
N VAL A 78 -8.38 6.75 -11.66
CA VAL A 78 -7.40 6.36 -10.63
C VAL A 78 -7.14 4.87 -10.72
N ARG A 79 -5.87 4.48 -10.85
CA ARG A 79 -5.47 3.06 -10.82
C ARG A 79 -5.15 2.60 -9.41
N ILE A 80 -5.51 1.37 -9.08
CA ILE A 80 -5.37 0.82 -7.72
C ILE A 80 -4.24 -0.21 -7.70
N VAL A 81 -3.32 -0.10 -6.73
CA VAL A 81 -2.22 -1.06 -6.54
C VAL A 81 -2.12 -1.46 -5.06
N VAL A 82 -2.32 -2.74 -4.76
CA VAL A 82 -2.38 -3.22 -3.37
C VAL A 82 -1.61 -4.53 -3.17
N ASN A 83 -1.11 -4.76 -1.96
CA ASN A 83 -0.58 -6.06 -1.51
C ASN A 83 -1.64 -6.92 -0.79
N ALA A 84 -2.92 -6.55 -0.92
CA ALA A 84 -4.05 -7.26 -0.34
C ALA A 84 -4.17 -8.74 -0.77
N GLY A 85 -3.46 -9.16 -1.82
CA GLY A 85 -3.46 -10.54 -2.30
C GLY A 85 -2.84 -11.51 -1.29
N GLY A 86 -1.93 -11.03 -0.44
CA GLY A 86 -1.35 -11.84 0.63
C GLY A 86 -0.77 -13.15 0.13
N LEU A 87 -1.39 -14.26 0.54
CA LEU A 87 -0.99 -15.63 0.17
C LEU A 87 -1.74 -16.20 -1.03
N ASN A 88 -2.69 -15.44 -1.59
CA ASN A 88 -3.47 -15.84 -2.76
C ASN A 88 -3.81 -14.63 -3.67
N PRO A 89 -2.80 -14.03 -4.34
CA PRO A 89 -3.03 -12.90 -5.24
C PRO A 89 -3.95 -13.24 -6.41
N ALA A 90 -3.83 -14.45 -6.97
CA ALA A 90 -4.69 -14.94 -8.05
C ALA A 90 -6.16 -15.04 -7.63
N GLY A 91 -6.43 -15.60 -6.45
CA GLY A 91 -7.77 -15.71 -5.88
C GLY A 91 -8.39 -14.35 -5.63
N LEU A 92 -7.63 -13.38 -5.10
CA LEU A 92 -8.14 -12.02 -4.95
C LEU A 92 -8.41 -11.36 -6.31
N ALA A 93 -7.55 -11.53 -7.31
CA ALA A 93 -7.80 -11.00 -8.65
C ALA A 93 -9.07 -11.59 -9.28
N ALA A 94 -9.32 -12.89 -9.11
CA ALA A 94 -10.57 -13.52 -9.53
C ALA A 94 -11.79 -12.93 -8.81
N ALA A 95 -11.70 -12.74 -7.48
CA ALA A 95 -12.76 -12.12 -6.70
C ALA A 95 -13.04 -10.66 -7.11
N VAL A 96 -12.00 -9.89 -7.45
CA VAL A 96 -12.13 -8.52 -7.97
C VAL A 96 -12.81 -8.52 -9.34
N ARG A 97 -12.47 -9.45 -10.24
CA ARG A 97 -13.17 -9.58 -11.54
C ARG A 97 -14.66 -9.90 -11.36
N ALA A 98 -14.99 -10.85 -10.49
CA ALA A 98 -16.39 -11.17 -10.18
C ALA A 98 -17.14 -9.98 -9.56
N LEU A 99 -16.48 -9.20 -8.70
CA LEU A 99 -17.03 -7.97 -8.14
C LEU A 99 -17.29 -6.93 -9.24
N ALA A 100 -16.32 -6.71 -10.12
CA ALA A 100 -16.42 -5.78 -11.24
C ALA A 100 -17.59 -6.12 -12.18
N GLU A 101 -17.75 -7.41 -12.52
CA GLU A 101 -18.88 -7.92 -13.30
C GLU A 101 -20.21 -7.65 -12.59
N ARG A 102 -20.31 -7.98 -11.29
CA ARG A 102 -21.52 -7.77 -10.49
C ARG A 102 -21.92 -6.29 -10.39
N LEU A 103 -20.95 -5.39 -10.30
CA LEU A 103 -21.18 -3.95 -10.25
C LEU A 103 -21.42 -3.32 -11.63
N GLY A 104 -21.18 -4.06 -12.71
CA GLY A 104 -21.23 -3.52 -14.08
C GLY A 104 -20.14 -2.48 -14.37
N VAL A 105 -19.02 -2.55 -13.65
CA VAL A 105 -17.88 -1.62 -13.80
C VAL A 105 -16.75 -2.34 -14.51
N PRO A 106 -16.58 -2.19 -15.84
CA PRO A 106 -15.56 -2.91 -16.57
C PRO A 106 -14.18 -2.40 -16.14
N VAL A 107 -13.30 -3.27 -15.63
CA VAL A 107 -11.92 -2.93 -15.29
C VAL A 107 -10.99 -4.07 -15.64
N SER A 108 -9.75 -3.73 -16.01
CA SER A 108 -8.67 -4.69 -16.21
C SER A 108 -8.01 -5.01 -14.88
N VAL A 109 -7.98 -6.28 -14.50
CA VAL A 109 -7.41 -6.74 -13.22
C VAL A 109 -6.23 -7.66 -13.49
N ALA A 110 -5.08 -7.33 -12.91
CA ALA A 110 -3.86 -8.14 -12.98
C ALA A 110 -3.32 -8.45 -11.58
N HIS A 111 -2.49 -9.49 -11.49
CA HIS A 111 -1.83 -9.85 -10.25
C HIS A 111 -0.37 -10.24 -10.44
N VAL A 112 0.40 -10.12 -9.36
CA VAL A 112 1.82 -10.51 -9.29
C VAL A 112 1.95 -11.78 -8.46
N GLU A 113 2.71 -12.75 -8.99
CA GLU A 113 3.04 -14.03 -8.34
C GLU A 113 4.56 -14.20 -8.22
N GLY A 114 4.98 -15.25 -7.52
CA GLY A 114 6.39 -15.65 -7.36
C GLY A 114 6.95 -15.41 -5.96
N ASP A 115 6.14 -14.91 -5.04
CA ASP A 115 6.51 -14.73 -3.65
C ASP A 115 6.40 -16.02 -2.83
N ASP A 116 5.47 -16.94 -3.16
CA ASP A 116 5.27 -18.21 -2.43
C ASP A 116 6.49 -19.15 -2.56
N LEU A 117 7.19 -19.35 -1.44
CA LEU A 117 8.35 -20.23 -1.29
C LEU A 117 8.00 -21.56 -0.62
N LEU A 118 6.75 -21.82 -0.25
CA LEU A 118 6.35 -23.11 0.34
C LEU A 118 6.76 -24.32 -0.54
N PRO A 119 6.61 -24.28 -1.87
CA PRO A 119 7.07 -25.38 -2.73
C PRO A 119 8.58 -25.65 -2.63
N ARG A 120 9.36 -24.66 -2.18
CA ARG A 120 10.83 -24.71 -2.04
C ARG A 120 11.28 -24.81 -0.58
N ALA A 121 10.37 -25.02 0.37
CA ALA A 121 10.70 -25.02 1.80
C ALA A 121 11.77 -26.07 2.16
N ALA A 122 11.72 -27.26 1.56
CA ALA A 122 12.71 -28.32 1.78
C ALA A 122 14.08 -27.97 1.19
N GLU A 123 14.12 -27.43 -0.03
CA GLU A 123 15.34 -26.97 -0.72
C GLU A 123 16.04 -25.86 0.09
N LEU A 124 15.26 -24.95 0.66
CA LEU A 124 15.74 -23.79 1.40
C LEU A 124 15.99 -24.06 2.89
N GLY A 125 15.73 -25.28 3.37
CA GLY A 125 15.94 -25.65 4.78
C GLY A 125 15.01 -24.94 5.76
N LEU A 126 13.81 -24.55 5.33
CA LEU A 126 12.84 -23.79 6.15
C LEU A 126 12.02 -24.68 7.10
N GLY A 127 12.20 -26.01 7.04
CA GLY A 127 11.38 -26.97 7.79
C GLY A 127 9.97 -27.09 7.20
N SER A 128 8.95 -27.07 8.05
CA SER A 128 7.54 -27.15 7.67
C SER A 128 6.78 -25.88 8.09
N PRO A 129 7.11 -24.71 7.51
CA PRO A 129 6.46 -23.46 7.89
C PRO A 129 4.99 -23.45 7.42
N LEU A 130 4.13 -22.73 8.13
CA LEU A 130 2.74 -22.53 7.67
C LEU A 130 2.70 -21.70 6.38
N THR A 131 3.58 -20.71 6.27
CA THR A 131 3.73 -19.80 5.12
C THR A 131 5.19 -19.47 4.94
N ALA A 132 5.66 -19.30 3.70
CA ALA A 132 7.00 -18.83 3.40
C ALA A 132 6.93 -17.94 2.17
N ASN A 133 7.25 -16.66 2.30
CA ASN A 133 7.09 -15.69 1.21
C ASN A 133 8.34 -14.82 1.06
N ALA A 134 8.80 -14.64 -0.18
CA ALA A 134 9.82 -13.65 -0.52
C ALA A 134 9.19 -12.25 -0.65
N TYR A 135 9.91 -11.21 -0.24
CA TYR A 135 9.54 -9.85 -0.60
C TYR A 135 9.95 -9.59 -2.05
N LEU A 136 8.97 -9.49 -2.93
CA LEU A 136 9.19 -9.08 -4.32
C LEU A 136 9.36 -7.55 -4.42
N GLY A 137 9.92 -7.10 -5.55
CA GLY A 137 10.05 -5.68 -5.87
C GLY A 137 8.94 -5.15 -6.79
N ALA A 138 9.08 -3.88 -7.15
CA ALA A 138 8.10 -3.11 -7.91
C ALA A 138 7.87 -3.51 -9.38
N TRP A 139 8.76 -4.30 -9.98
CA TRP A 139 8.71 -4.52 -11.44
C TRP A 139 7.52 -5.35 -11.91
N GLY A 140 7.06 -6.32 -11.10
CA GLY A 140 5.83 -7.06 -11.42
C GLY A 140 4.63 -6.12 -11.52
N ILE A 141 4.54 -5.13 -10.64
CA ILE A 141 3.50 -4.10 -10.65
C ILE A 141 3.60 -3.24 -11.91
N ALA A 142 4.81 -2.78 -12.26
CA ALA A 142 5.03 -1.96 -13.45
C ALA A 142 4.64 -2.72 -14.74
N GLU A 143 4.92 -4.02 -14.84
CA GLU A 143 4.48 -4.85 -15.97
C GLU A 143 2.96 -4.99 -16.02
N CYS A 144 2.29 -5.20 -14.88
CA CYS A 144 0.83 -5.23 -14.82
C CYS A 144 0.20 -3.91 -15.31
N LEU A 145 0.75 -2.77 -14.88
CA LEU A 145 0.28 -1.45 -15.31
C LEU A 145 0.55 -1.21 -16.81
N ARG A 146 1.70 -1.68 -17.33
CA ARG A 146 2.03 -1.62 -18.76
C ARG A 146 1.09 -2.48 -19.62
N ALA A 147 0.62 -3.60 -19.07
CA ALA A 147 -0.42 -4.42 -19.69
C ALA A 147 -1.82 -3.79 -19.63
N GLY A 148 -1.96 -2.59 -19.03
CA GLY A 148 -3.22 -1.84 -18.99
C GLY A 148 -4.12 -2.16 -17.80
N ALA A 149 -3.58 -2.74 -16.71
CA ALA A 149 -4.34 -3.01 -15.51
C ALA A 149 -4.84 -1.72 -14.83
N ASP A 150 -6.13 -1.68 -14.52
CA ASP A 150 -6.75 -0.66 -13.67
C ASP A 150 -6.59 -1.01 -12.18
N VAL A 151 -6.59 -2.31 -11.87
CA VAL A 151 -6.36 -2.85 -10.53
C VAL A 151 -5.23 -3.87 -10.57
N VAL A 152 -4.18 -3.64 -9.78
CA VAL A 152 -3.06 -4.56 -9.59
C VAL A 152 -3.08 -5.09 -8.17
N VAL A 153 -3.11 -6.42 -8.04
CA VAL A 153 -3.08 -7.13 -6.77
C VAL A 153 -1.75 -7.87 -6.64
N THR A 154 -1.09 -7.73 -5.51
CA THR A 154 0.18 -8.42 -5.25
C THR A 154 0.10 -9.28 -3.99
N GLY A 155 1.00 -10.26 -3.89
CA GLY A 155 1.29 -10.97 -2.65
C GLY A 155 2.28 -10.19 -1.79
N ARG A 156 3.31 -10.85 -1.26
CA ARG A 156 4.37 -10.15 -0.51
C ARG A 156 5.30 -9.40 -1.46
N VAL A 157 5.18 -8.08 -1.46
CA VAL A 157 6.15 -7.13 -2.02
C VAL A 157 6.76 -6.32 -0.88
N THR A 158 7.89 -5.64 -1.11
CA THR A 158 8.29 -4.57 -0.18
C THR A 158 7.21 -3.50 -0.15
N ASP A 159 6.96 -2.91 1.02
CA ASP A 159 5.81 -2.01 1.19
C ASP A 159 5.90 -0.82 0.23
N ALA A 160 7.08 -0.19 0.12
CA ALA A 160 7.33 0.88 -0.85
C ALA A 160 7.14 0.47 -2.33
N SER A 161 7.15 -0.83 -2.68
CA SER A 161 7.01 -1.28 -4.07
C SER A 161 5.64 -0.94 -4.68
N VAL A 162 4.59 -0.83 -3.85
CA VAL A 162 3.27 -0.41 -4.36
C VAL A 162 3.24 1.05 -4.83
N VAL A 163 4.25 1.86 -4.43
CA VAL A 163 4.45 3.24 -4.88
C VAL A 163 5.49 3.32 -5.99
N VAL A 164 6.61 2.59 -5.85
CA VAL A 164 7.69 2.56 -6.85
C VAL A 164 7.18 2.00 -8.19
N GLY A 165 6.33 0.98 -8.17
CA GLY A 165 5.78 0.35 -9.39
C GLY A 165 5.02 1.33 -10.28
N PRO A 166 4.00 2.04 -9.74
CA PRO A 166 3.31 3.13 -10.42
C PRO A 166 4.23 4.24 -10.92
N ALA A 167 5.17 4.73 -10.09
CA ALA A 167 6.08 5.81 -10.48
C ALA A 167 6.98 5.40 -11.65
N ALA A 168 7.58 4.21 -11.56
CA ALA A 168 8.45 3.67 -12.61
C ALA A 168 7.67 3.43 -13.92
N PHE A 169 6.43 2.94 -13.84
CA PHE A 169 5.56 2.82 -15.02
C PHE A 169 5.21 4.19 -15.61
N HIS A 170 4.76 5.13 -14.78
CA HIS A 170 4.28 6.45 -15.22
C HIS A 170 5.37 7.24 -15.97
N PHE A 171 6.60 7.23 -15.45
CA PHE A 171 7.73 7.95 -16.05
C PHE A 171 8.58 7.12 -17.01
N GLY A 172 8.25 5.83 -17.19
CA GLY A 172 9.02 4.93 -18.05
C GLY A 172 10.45 4.70 -17.56
N TRP A 173 10.67 4.70 -16.24
CA TRP A 173 11.99 4.46 -15.65
C TRP A 173 12.48 3.05 -15.91
N LYS A 174 13.80 2.90 -15.97
CA LYS A 174 14.52 1.64 -16.12
C LYS A 174 14.95 1.08 -14.78
N ARG A 175 15.36 -0.19 -14.78
CA ARG A 175 15.82 -0.92 -13.58
C ARG A 175 17.10 -0.35 -12.97
N ASP A 176 17.85 0.40 -13.74
CA ASP A 176 19.13 1.00 -13.42
C ASP A 176 19.07 2.53 -13.23
N ASP A 177 17.87 3.12 -13.24
CA ASP A 177 17.66 4.55 -12.90
C ASP A 177 17.71 4.76 -11.38
N TYR A 178 18.83 4.40 -10.75
CA TYR A 178 18.94 4.23 -9.29
C TYR A 178 18.55 5.47 -8.48
N ASP A 179 18.94 6.68 -8.92
CA ASP A 179 18.59 7.92 -8.20
C ASP A 179 17.07 8.12 -8.15
N ARG A 180 16.39 7.86 -9.27
CA ARG A 180 14.93 8.01 -9.37
C ARG A 180 14.22 6.95 -8.54
N LEU A 181 14.70 5.71 -8.62
CA LEU A 181 14.20 4.59 -7.85
C LEU A 181 14.40 4.79 -6.34
N ALA A 182 15.55 5.32 -5.92
CA ALA A 182 15.82 5.63 -4.52
C ALA A 182 14.87 6.69 -3.99
N GLY A 183 14.63 7.76 -4.75
CA GLY A 183 13.66 8.79 -4.39
C GLY A 183 12.23 8.25 -4.25
N ALA A 184 11.79 7.39 -5.18
CA ALA A 184 10.49 6.75 -5.09
C ALA A 184 10.37 5.72 -3.95
N VAL A 185 11.45 5.01 -3.60
CA VAL A 185 11.49 4.12 -2.43
C VAL A 185 11.29 4.94 -1.16
N VAL A 186 12.00 6.06 -1.02
CA VAL A 186 11.86 6.97 0.13
C VAL A 186 10.43 7.53 0.20
N ALA A 187 9.88 8.01 -0.93
CA ALA A 187 8.51 8.50 -0.97
C ALA A 187 7.48 7.41 -0.60
N GLY A 188 7.68 6.20 -1.11
CA GLY A 188 6.86 5.02 -0.77
C GLY A 188 6.89 4.71 0.71
N HIS A 189 8.09 4.65 1.29
CA HIS A 189 8.27 4.44 2.72
C HIS A 189 7.61 5.53 3.60
N VAL A 190 7.56 6.77 3.11
CA VAL A 190 6.87 7.85 3.84
C VAL A 190 5.35 7.69 3.80
N ILE A 191 4.77 7.23 2.70
CA ILE A 191 3.30 7.19 2.56
C ILE A 191 2.68 5.83 2.91
N GLU A 192 3.48 4.79 3.12
CA GLU A 192 3.04 3.51 3.69
C GLU A 192 2.69 3.64 5.19
N CYS A 193 2.30 2.55 5.85
CA CYS A 193 1.88 2.53 7.26
C CYS A 193 0.70 3.47 7.62
N GLY A 194 -0.22 3.69 6.68
CA GLY A 194 -1.47 4.40 6.91
C GLY A 194 -1.29 5.91 7.13
N ALA A 195 -1.76 6.44 8.26
CA ALA A 195 -1.75 7.89 8.53
C ALA A 195 -0.45 8.40 9.18
N GLN A 196 0.62 7.60 9.27
CA GLN A 196 1.80 7.90 10.09
C GLN A 196 2.51 9.22 9.68
N ALA A 197 2.74 9.45 8.38
CA ALA A 197 3.33 10.70 7.90
C ALA A 197 2.45 11.94 8.09
N THR A 198 1.19 11.76 8.47
CA THR A 198 0.26 12.83 8.85
C THR A 198 0.02 12.93 10.36
N GLY A 199 0.77 12.17 11.14
CA GLY A 199 0.75 12.22 12.60
C GLY A 199 0.13 11.02 13.32
N GLY A 200 -0.32 9.99 12.60
CA GLY A 200 -1.01 8.82 13.19
C GLY A 200 -0.20 8.04 14.24
N ASN A 201 1.15 8.09 14.18
CA ASN A 201 2.05 7.46 15.15
C ASN A 201 3.15 8.43 15.62
N TYR A 202 2.85 9.73 15.59
CA TYR A 202 3.83 10.76 15.96
C TYR A 202 3.83 11.00 17.47
N ALA A 203 4.97 10.78 18.12
CA ALA A 203 5.10 10.87 19.58
C ALA A 203 4.74 12.27 20.13
N PHE A 204 4.97 13.33 19.36
CA PHE A 204 4.63 14.70 19.74
C PHE A 204 3.23 15.10 19.25
N PHE A 205 2.25 14.21 19.43
CA PHE A 205 0.87 14.36 18.95
C PHE A 205 0.16 15.63 19.47
N THR A 206 0.61 16.19 20.60
CA THR A 206 0.11 17.45 21.16
C THR A 206 0.56 18.69 20.38
N GLU A 207 1.61 18.57 19.56
CA GLU A 207 2.12 19.64 18.70
C GLU A 207 1.36 19.73 17.37
N ILE A 208 0.53 18.73 17.06
CA ILE A 208 -0.28 18.71 15.86
C ILE A 208 -1.42 19.71 16.00
N THR A 209 -1.60 20.54 14.96
CA THR A 209 -2.65 21.55 14.92
C THR A 209 -4.02 20.92 15.15
N GLY A 210 -4.73 21.38 16.19
CA GLY A 210 -6.01 20.81 16.61
C GLY A 210 -5.94 19.72 17.70
N GLY A 211 -4.75 19.21 18.02
CA GLY A 211 -4.57 18.17 19.03
C GLY A 211 -5.37 16.90 18.72
N ILE A 212 -5.84 16.17 19.74
CA ILE A 212 -6.63 14.94 19.54
C ILE A 212 -8.05 15.26 19.05
N THR A 213 -8.70 16.28 19.61
CA THR A 213 -10.16 16.51 19.47
C THR A 213 -10.57 17.89 18.92
N GLY A 214 -9.65 18.82 18.71
CA GLY A 214 -9.96 20.17 18.20
C GLY A 214 -9.72 20.32 16.70
N GLY A 215 -10.56 21.07 15.99
CA GLY A 215 -10.37 21.36 14.56
C GLY A 215 -10.16 20.10 13.70
N PRO A 216 -9.30 20.13 12.65
CA PRO A 216 -8.87 18.93 11.93
C PRO A 216 -7.85 18.10 12.75
N GLY A 217 -8.13 17.84 14.03
CA GLY A 217 -7.22 17.11 14.91
C GLY A 217 -6.94 15.67 14.48
N LEU A 218 -6.18 14.94 15.29
CA LEU A 218 -5.77 13.55 15.01
C LEU A 218 -6.88 12.52 15.07
N GLY A 219 -8.03 12.85 15.67
CA GLY A 219 -9.18 11.92 15.75
C GLY A 219 -9.66 11.40 14.40
N HIS A 220 -9.36 12.11 13.31
CA HIS A 220 -9.61 11.65 11.94
C HIS A 220 -8.49 12.08 10.97
N ALA A 221 -7.26 11.63 11.22
CA ALA A 221 -6.11 11.94 10.37
C ALA A 221 -6.35 11.54 8.90
N GLY A 222 -5.99 12.42 7.96
CA GLY A 222 -6.01 12.11 6.54
C GLY A 222 -4.88 11.15 6.15
N PHE A 223 -5.03 10.40 5.07
CA PHE A 223 -3.92 9.59 4.57
C PHE A 223 -2.96 10.44 3.72
N PRO A 224 -1.66 10.10 3.71
CA PRO A 224 -0.66 10.84 2.97
C PRO A 224 -0.74 10.60 1.45
N ILE A 225 -0.19 11.55 0.72
CA ILE A 225 -0.04 11.55 -0.74
C ILE A 225 1.42 11.91 -1.04
N ALA A 226 2.04 11.17 -1.97
CA ALA A 226 3.30 11.55 -2.58
C ALA A 226 3.05 12.11 -3.98
N GLU A 227 3.50 13.34 -4.23
CA GLU A 227 3.63 13.91 -5.56
C GLU A 227 5.05 13.64 -6.04
N VAL A 228 5.26 12.55 -6.78
CA VAL A 228 6.58 12.11 -7.23
C VAL A 228 6.89 12.73 -8.59
N HIS A 229 8.07 13.32 -8.74
CA HIS A 229 8.52 13.98 -9.96
C HIS A 229 9.34 13.04 -10.86
N PRO A 230 9.54 13.39 -12.16
CA PRO A 230 10.28 12.56 -13.10
C PRO A 230 11.73 12.25 -12.72
N ASP A 231 12.34 13.04 -11.83
CA ASP A 231 13.70 12.86 -11.32
C ASP A 231 13.76 12.04 -10.02
N GLY A 232 12.61 11.61 -9.50
CA GLY A 232 12.47 10.87 -8.24
C GLY A 232 12.33 11.74 -7.00
N SER A 233 12.46 13.06 -7.10
CA SER A 233 12.10 13.95 -5.99
C SER A 233 10.60 13.88 -5.71
N ALA A 234 10.18 14.17 -4.47
CA ALA A 234 8.77 14.08 -4.11
C ALA A 234 8.35 15.15 -3.09
N VAL A 235 7.08 15.56 -3.18
CA VAL A 235 6.41 16.34 -2.15
C VAL A 235 5.44 15.43 -1.41
N ILE A 236 5.52 15.40 -0.08
CA ILE A 236 4.57 14.68 0.77
C ILE A 236 3.50 15.65 1.22
N THR A 237 2.24 15.28 1.00
CA THR A 237 1.08 16.11 1.29
C THR A 237 -0.09 15.23 1.75
N LYS A 238 -1.26 15.85 1.93
CA LYS A 238 -2.53 15.19 2.22
C LYS A 238 -3.68 16.03 1.66
N HIS A 239 -4.84 15.42 1.48
CA HIS A 239 -6.03 16.17 1.05
C HIS A 239 -6.37 17.32 2.00
N PRO A 240 -6.81 18.48 1.47
CA PRO A 240 -7.25 19.61 2.30
C PRO A 240 -8.46 19.23 3.16
N GLY A 241 -8.61 19.87 4.31
CA GLY A 241 -9.75 19.66 5.21
C GLY A 241 -9.77 18.33 5.98
N THR A 242 -8.80 17.45 5.75
CA THR A 242 -8.61 16.22 6.55
C THR A 242 -7.86 16.48 7.84
N GLY A 243 -7.96 15.57 8.81
CA GLY A 243 -7.23 15.69 10.07
C GLY A 243 -5.73 15.51 9.95
N GLY A 244 -5.01 15.72 11.05
CA GLY A 244 -3.55 15.54 11.13
C GLY A 244 -2.75 16.63 10.42
N GLN A 245 -1.43 16.43 10.33
CA GLN A 245 -0.50 17.41 9.79
C GLN A 245 0.68 16.72 9.11
N VAL A 246 1.06 17.20 7.93
CA VAL A 246 2.36 16.86 7.32
C VAL A 246 3.36 17.92 7.76
N SER A 247 4.43 17.51 8.41
CA SER A 247 5.53 18.37 8.84
C SER A 247 6.87 17.64 8.69
N VAL A 248 7.97 18.38 8.83
CA VAL A 248 9.31 17.77 8.91
C VAL A 248 9.36 16.73 10.04
N GLY A 249 8.70 16.99 11.17
CA GLY A 249 8.65 16.06 12.30
C GLY A 249 7.91 14.76 11.98
N THR A 250 6.70 14.85 11.40
CA THR A 250 5.91 13.64 11.09
C THR A 250 6.55 12.81 9.99
N VAL A 251 7.12 13.45 8.97
CA VAL A 251 7.85 12.76 7.90
C VAL A 251 9.15 12.15 8.41
N THR A 252 9.92 12.85 9.26
CA THR A 252 11.16 12.30 9.84
C THR A 252 10.86 11.10 10.74
N ALA A 253 9.78 11.15 11.52
CA ALA A 253 9.37 10.03 12.36
C ALA A 253 9.04 8.79 11.53
N GLN A 254 8.35 8.95 10.39
CA GLN A 254 8.12 7.85 9.46
C GLN A 254 9.42 7.40 8.77
N LEU A 255 10.28 8.31 8.32
CA LEU A 255 11.54 7.94 7.68
C LEU A 255 12.48 7.15 8.59
N LEU A 256 12.45 7.38 9.90
CA LEU A 256 13.27 6.67 10.88
C LEU A 256 12.57 5.43 11.45
N TYR A 257 11.29 5.23 11.11
CA TYR A 257 10.50 4.09 11.56
C TYR A 257 11.11 2.80 11.00
N GLU A 258 11.24 1.79 11.84
CA GLU A 258 11.84 0.48 11.51
C GLU A 258 13.32 0.49 11.05
N ILE A 259 13.97 1.67 10.99
CA ILE A 259 15.41 1.81 10.73
C ILE A 259 16.26 1.60 12.01
N GLY A 260 15.63 1.59 13.19
CA GLY A 260 16.28 1.32 14.48
C GLY A 260 16.77 -0.13 14.64
N GLY A 261 17.89 -0.32 15.34
CA GLY A 261 18.41 -1.65 15.66
C GLY A 261 17.47 -2.45 16.56
N ALA A 262 17.59 -3.78 16.58
CA ALA A 262 16.73 -4.72 17.31
C ALA A 262 16.45 -4.36 18.80
N ARG A 263 17.33 -3.62 19.47
CA ARG A 263 17.14 -3.14 20.87
C ARG A 263 16.18 -1.96 21.02
N GLN A 264 15.82 -1.29 19.94
CA GLN A 264 15.01 -0.07 19.94
C GLN A 264 13.60 -0.30 19.39
N ARG A 265 13.26 -1.55 19.05
CA ARG A 265 11.95 -1.98 18.55
C ARG A 265 11.03 -2.39 19.71
N PRO A 266 9.91 -1.68 19.99
CA PRO A 266 8.94 -2.05 21.03
C PRO A 266 8.17 -3.34 20.72
N ASP A 267 8.16 -3.74 19.45
CA ASP A 267 7.45 -4.87 18.85
C ASP A 267 8.35 -6.11 18.67
N HIS A 268 9.66 -5.99 18.94
CA HIS A 268 10.54 -7.14 19.04
C HIS A 268 10.28 -7.90 20.34
N LEU A 269 9.32 -8.84 20.27
CA LEU A 269 9.28 -9.96 21.19
C LEU A 269 10.52 -10.81 20.92
N GLY A 270 11.57 -10.55 21.71
CA GLY A 270 12.81 -11.32 21.69
C GLY A 270 12.54 -12.81 21.86
N GLY A 271 13.16 -13.60 20.99
CA GLY A 271 13.48 -15.00 21.27
C GLY A 271 14.79 -15.10 22.02
#